data_AF-A0A6A5G4S8-F1
#
_entry.id   AF-A0A6A5G4S8-F1
#
_cell.length_a   1.000
_cell.length_b   1.000
_cell.length_c   1.000
_cell.angle_alpha   90.00
_cell.angle_beta   90.00
_cell.angle_gamma   90.00
#
_symmetry.space_group_name_H-M   'P 1'
#
loop_
_entity.id
_entity.type
_entity.pdbx_description
1 polymer ?
#
loop_
_entity_poly.entity_id
_entity_poly.type
_entity_poly.pdbx_seq_one_letter_code
_entity_poly.pdbx_strand_id
1 'polypeptide(L)'
;MSQDQSTFPTNQYFPYWKKLPYLVQREVGLMLSFFERRIPFRCNTFVWHVDGLGTLPDMLDWIDKETIKTIFLHDTFCPRTHTEIKNNMTWKQAEHLYIEFSNENPGTQEIALQNTNIDWIDLSRFKNLELNITGISAKDAWKLIKAYKTCEHPRGSCIIVKSRSAIHSKRLMALFDVEVNNQPISNIPAVHTQQFSKSDQRLVLVVMIHPKHFEGIVCGVDTIKEDVQSATGGVFSKKSN
;
A
#
# COMPACT_ATOMS: atom_id res chain seq x y z
N MET A 1 -9.32 -9.10 56.88
CA MET A 1 -8.82 -8.61 55.58
C MET A 1 -9.72 -9.21 54.51
N SER A 2 -10.59 -8.37 53.94
CA SER A 2 -11.54 -8.75 52.89
C SER A 2 -10.82 -8.69 51.55
N GLN A 3 -10.64 -9.83 50.88
CA GLN A 3 -10.23 -9.84 49.48
C GLN A 3 -11.48 -9.94 48.61
N ASP A 4 -11.69 -8.89 47.84
CA ASP A 4 -12.73 -8.77 46.81
C ASP A 4 -12.79 -10.03 45.94
N GLN A 5 -13.94 -10.70 45.98
CA GLN A 5 -14.33 -11.65 44.96
C GLN A 5 -14.83 -10.86 43.75
N SER A 6 -13.91 -10.45 42.87
CA SER A 6 -14.29 -9.99 41.54
C SER A 6 -14.91 -11.18 40.79
N THR A 7 -16.24 -11.19 40.71
CA THR A 7 -17.01 -12.17 39.94
C THR A 7 -16.63 -12.08 38.46
N PHE A 8 -15.83 -13.03 38.00
CA PHE A 8 -15.57 -13.22 36.57
C PHE A 8 -16.88 -13.65 35.88
N PRO A 9 -17.28 -13.03 34.76
CA PRO A 9 -18.50 -13.40 34.06
C PRO A 9 -18.26 -14.70 33.27
N THR A 10 -18.32 -15.85 33.94
CA THR A 10 -18.30 -17.15 33.28
C THR A 10 -19.67 -17.41 32.64
N ASN A 11 -19.82 -17.02 31.37
CA ASN A 11 -21.00 -17.36 30.60
C ASN A 11 -21.03 -18.88 30.30
N GLN A 12 -21.72 -19.61 31.17
CA GLN A 12 -22.56 -20.82 31.02
C GLN A 12 -22.18 -22.02 30.09
N TYR A 13 -21.09 -22.05 29.33
CA TYR A 13 -20.87 -23.12 28.34
C TYR A 13 -19.95 -24.29 28.75
N PHE A 14 -19.35 -24.29 29.95
CA PHE A 14 -18.47 -25.37 30.40
C PHE A 14 -18.92 -25.97 31.75
N PRO A 15 -19.74 -27.04 31.76
CA PRO A 15 -20.32 -27.62 32.98
C PRO A 15 -19.28 -28.18 33.97
N TYR A 16 -18.03 -28.36 33.54
CA TYR A 16 -16.94 -28.86 34.37
C TYR A 16 -16.02 -27.77 34.94
N TRP A 17 -16.25 -26.49 34.63
CA TRP A 17 -15.41 -25.37 35.07
C TRP A 17 -15.17 -25.35 36.58
N LYS A 18 -16.23 -25.55 37.37
CA LYS A 18 -16.18 -25.57 38.84
C LYS A 18 -15.43 -26.77 39.43
N LYS A 19 -15.10 -27.79 38.63
CA LYS A 19 -14.37 -28.99 39.08
C LYS A 19 -12.85 -28.86 38.93
N LEU A 20 -12.37 -27.83 38.24
CA LEU A 20 -10.92 -27.61 38.06
C LEU A 20 -10.29 -27.04 39.34
N PRO A 21 -9.01 -27.32 39.62
CA PRO A 21 -8.29 -26.64 40.70
C PRO A 21 -8.31 -25.12 40.53
N TYR A 22 -8.39 -24.37 41.64
CA TYR A 22 -8.51 -22.92 41.61
C TYR A 22 -7.43 -22.21 40.76
N LEU A 23 -6.17 -22.66 40.84
CA LEU A 23 -5.09 -22.12 40.03
C LEU A 23 -5.33 -22.30 38.53
N VAL A 24 -5.89 -23.43 38.11
CA VAL A 24 -6.24 -23.70 36.71
C VAL A 24 -7.41 -22.82 36.27
N GLN A 25 -8.44 -22.66 37.11
CA GLN A 25 -9.55 -21.74 36.82
C GLN A 25 -9.07 -20.29 36.68
N ARG A 26 -8.11 -19.87 37.51
CA ARG A 26 -7.54 -18.51 37.45
C ARG A 26 -6.72 -18.30 36.18
N GLU A 27 -5.82 -19.22 35.82
CA GLU A 27 -5.01 -19.10 34.60
C GLU A 27 -5.88 -19.14 33.34
N VAL A 28 -6.83 -20.08 33.27
CA VAL A 28 -7.75 -20.16 32.13
C VAL A 28 -8.70 -18.96 32.11
N GLY A 29 -9.14 -18.45 33.27
CA GLY A 29 -9.95 -17.24 33.37
C GLY A 29 -9.19 -15.99 32.93
N LEU A 30 -7.89 -15.90 33.23
CA LEU A 30 -7.01 -14.84 32.73
C LEU A 30 -6.84 -14.94 31.21
N MET A 31 -6.56 -16.14 30.67
CA MET A 31 -6.49 -16.37 29.22
C MET A 31 -7.82 -16.02 28.53
N LEU A 32 -8.95 -16.52 29.03
CA LEU A 32 -10.27 -16.21 28.48
C LEU A 32 -10.57 -14.72 28.59
N SER A 33 -10.23 -14.05 29.70
CA SER A 33 -10.40 -12.60 29.82
C SER A 33 -9.51 -11.83 28.85
N PHE A 34 -8.34 -12.35 28.52
CA PHE A 34 -7.46 -11.79 27.49
C PHE A 34 -8.08 -11.93 26.10
N PHE A 35 -8.66 -13.09 25.78
CA PHE A 35 -9.38 -13.33 24.52
C PHE A 35 -10.72 -12.58 24.43
N GLU A 36 -11.45 -12.45 25.53
CA GLU A 36 -12.75 -11.75 25.62
C GLU A 36 -12.58 -10.23 25.59
N ARG A 37 -11.50 -9.70 26.18
CA ARG A 37 -11.19 -8.26 26.12
C ARG A 37 -10.72 -7.80 24.75
N ARG A 38 -10.53 -8.71 23.78
CA ARG A 38 -10.16 -8.46 22.37
C ARG A 38 -9.38 -7.16 22.20
N ILE A 39 -8.27 -6.99 22.93
CA ILE A 39 -7.37 -5.87 22.66
C ILE A 39 -6.71 -6.24 21.34
N PRO A 40 -7.08 -5.60 20.23
CA PRO A 40 -6.56 -6.04 18.95
C PRO A 40 -5.06 -5.77 18.94
N PHE A 41 -4.28 -6.67 18.33
CA PHE A 41 -2.87 -6.45 18.14
C PHE A 41 -2.67 -5.18 17.33
N ARG A 42 -1.83 -4.27 17.83
CA ARG A 42 -1.48 -3.05 17.10
C ARG A 42 -0.28 -3.33 16.21
N CYS A 43 -0.42 -3.05 14.93
CA CYS A 43 0.70 -3.12 14.00
C CYS A 43 0.65 -1.96 13.01
N ASN A 44 1.82 -1.41 12.68
CA ASN A 44 1.92 -0.31 11.71
C ASN A 44 1.95 -0.83 10.27
N THR A 45 2.52 -2.03 10.08
CA THR A 45 2.72 -2.65 8.77
C THR A 45 1.99 -3.99 8.74
N PHE A 46 1.12 -4.14 7.75
CA PHE A 46 0.48 -5.40 7.41
C PHE A 46 1.16 -5.97 6.17
N VAL A 47 1.76 -7.15 6.32
CA VAL A 47 2.40 -7.87 5.23
C VAL A 47 1.52 -9.05 4.87
N TRP A 48 1.17 -9.17 3.59
CA TRP A 48 0.39 -10.27 3.08
C TRP A 48 1.10 -10.97 1.93
N HIS A 49 1.37 -12.25 2.15
CA HIS A 49 1.71 -13.22 1.13
C HIS A 49 0.44 -14.02 0.84
N VAL A 50 -0.02 -14.06 -0.40
CA VAL A 50 -1.11 -14.94 -0.83
C VAL A 50 -0.48 -16.05 -1.64
N ASP A 51 -0.61 -17.26 -1.10
CA ASP A 51 -0.10 -18.48 -1.70
C ASP A 51 -1.07 -19.01 -2.78
N GLY A 52 -1.68 -18.10 -3.56
CA GLY A 52 -2.70 -18.40 -4.58
C GLY A 52 -4.11 -17.90 -4.25
N LEU A 53 -5.06 -18.81 -3.96
CA LEU A 53 -6.47 -18.49 -3.71
C LEU A 53 -6.70 -18.19 -2.23
N GLY A 54 -6.56 -16.93 -1.81
CA GLY A 54 -6.76 -16.55 -0.41
C GLY A 54 -7.75 -15.40 -0.28
N THR A 55 -8.87 -15.67 0.38
CA THR A 55 -9.60 -14.61 1.09
C THR A 55 -8.64 -13.94 2.08
N LEU A 56 -8.91 -12.68 2.40
CA LEU A 56 -8.24 -11.96 3.48
C LEU A 56 -8.13 -12.85 4.74
N PRO A 57 -6.96 -12.95 5.40
CA PRO A 57 -6.81 -13.85 6.54
C PRO A 57 -7.76 -13.44 7.67
N ASP A 58 -8.46 -14.41 8.26
CA ASP A 58 -9.32 -14.19 9.44
C ASP A 58 -8.53 -13.54 10.61
N MET A 59 -7.21 -13.69 10.60
CA MET A 59 -6.27 -13.03 11.53
C MET A 59 -6.37 -11.49 11.51
N LEU A 60 -6.86 -10.87 10.42
CA LEU A 60 -7.11 -9.43 10.40
C LEU A 60 -8.14 -8.97 11.45
N ASP A 61 -9.06 -9.84 11.88
CA ASP A 61 -10.03 -9.50 12.91
C ASP A 61 -9.42 -9.45 14.31
N TRP A 62 -8.16 -9.88 14.44
CA TRP A 62 -7.39 -9.78 15.68
C TRP A 62 -6.48 -8.56 15.71
N ILE A 63 -6.44 -7.76 14.63
CA ILE A 63 -5.57 -6.60 14.49
C ILE A 63 -6.37 -5.30 14.59
N ASP A 64 -5.79 -4.29 15.22
CA ASP A 64 -6.34 -2.94 15.27
C ASP A 64 -6.14 -2.29 13.90
N LYS A 65 -7.15 -2.43 13.04
CA LYS A 65 -7.11 -1.99 11.64
C LYS A 65 -6.79 -0.49 11.52
N GLU A 66 -7.08 0.31 12.54
CA GLU A 66 -6.79 1.75 12.59
C GLU A 66 -5.32 2.07 12.77
N THR A 67 -4.53 1.13 13.27
CA THR A 67 -3.09 1.32 13.49
C THR A 67 -2.24 1.01 12.27
N ILE A 68 -2.81 0.33 11.27
CA ILE A 68 -2.09 -0.06 10.05
C ILE A 68 -1.96 1.15 9.12
N LYS A 69 -0.73 1.62 8.91
CA LYS A 69 -0.43 2.67 7.93
C LYS A 69 0.17 2.14 6.65
N THR A 70 0.78 0.95 6.69
CA THR A 70 1.45 0.36 5.54
C THR A 70 0.85 -0.99 5.20
N ILE A 71 0.45 -1.15 3.94
CA ILE A 71 0.09 -2.44 3.37
C ILE A 71 1.22 -2.87 2.45
N PHE A 72 1.66 -4.10 2.66
CA PHE A 72 2.62 -4.77 1.82
C PHE A 72 1.99 -6.02 1.23
N LEU A 73 1.92 -6.10 -0.10
CA LEU A 73 1.41 -7.26 -0.82
C LEU A 73 2.56 -7.90 -1.58
N HIS A 74 2.93 -9.12 -1.19
CA HIS A 74 3.80 -9.98 -1.97
C HIS A 74 2.96 -10.85 -2.88
N ASP A 75 3.30 -10.90 -4.17
CA ASP A 75 2.95 -11.95 -5.14
C ASP A 75 1.52 -11.95 -5.66
N THR A 76 0.75 -10.89 -5.36
CA THR A 76 -0.70 -11.07 -5.17
C THR A 76 -1.59 -9.94 -5.61
N PHE A 77 -1.05 -9.01 -6.41
CA PHE A 77 -1.87 -7.95 -6.94
C PHE A 77 -2.51 -8.35 -8.26
N CYS A 78 -3.75 -8.82 -8.16
CA CYS A 78 -4.64 -9.01 -9.29
C CYS A 78 -5.98 -8.29 -9.05
N PRO A 79 -6.83 -8.12 -10.08
CA PRO A 79 -8.08 -7.37 -9.98
C PRO A 79 -9.05 -7.97 -8.96
N ARG A 80 -8.99 -9.29 -8.77
CA ARG A 80 -9.76 -10.00 -7.74
C ARG A 80 -9.30 -9.59 -6.34
N THR A 81 -8.00 -9.70 -6.04
CA THR A 81 -7.44 -9.26 -4.75
C THR A 81 -7.75 -7.79 -4.50
N HIS A 82 -7.58 -6.91 -5.49
CA HIS A 82 -7.93 -5.49 -5.37
C HIS A 82 -9.40 -5.28 -5.02
N THR A 83 -10.32 -6.00 -5.67
CA THR A 83 -11.75 -5.90 -5.39
C THR A 83 -12.12 -6.37 -3.97
N GLU A 84 -11.47 -7.42 -3.48
CA GLU A 84 -11.70 -7.96 -2.14
C GLU A 84 -11.15 -7.02 -1.05
N ILE A 85 -9.95 -6.46 -1.24
CA ILE A 85 -9.31 -5.62 -0.23
C ILE A 85 -9.79 -4.17 -0.23
N LYS A 86 -10.23 -3.62 -1.37
CA LYS A 86 -10.47 -2.16 -1.47
C LYS A 86 -11.56 -1.65 -0.52
N ASN A 87 -12.48 -2.53 -0.15
CA ASN A 87 -13.57 -2.20 0.77
C ASN A 87 -13.20 -2.39 2.25
N ASN A 88 -12.03 -2.99 2.54
CA ASN A 88 -11.54 -3.22 3.89
C ASN A 88 -11.15 -1.88 4.55
N MET A 89 -11.45 -1.73 5.85
CA MET A 89 -11.03 -0.57 6.65
C MET A 89 -9.51 -0.36 6.62
N THR A 90 -8.74 -1.44 6.66
CA THR A 90 -7.27 -1.41 6.56
C THR A 90 -6.82 -0.77 5.26
N TRP A 91 -7.47 -1.09 4.14
CA TRP A 91 -7.21 -0.41 2.86
C TRP A 91 -7.47 1.08 3.04
N LYS A 92 -8.70 1.46 3.43
CA LYS A 92 -9.15 2.86 3.51
C LYS A 92 -8.27 3.76 4.39
N GLN A 93 -7.70 3.23 5.47
CA GLN A 93 -6.88 4.00 6.41
C GLN A 93 -5.38 3.98 6.10
N ALA A 94 -4.88 2.95 5.41
CA ALA A 94 -3.47 2.86 5.09
C ALA A 94 -3.01 4.06 4.25
N GLU A 95 -1.85 4.59 4.62
CA GLU A 95 -1.19 5.71 3.95
C GLU A 95 -0.21 5.23 2.88
N HIS A 96 0.28 4.00 3.00
CA HIS A 96 1.31 3.44 2.14
C HIS A 96 0.89 2.07 1.60
N LEU A 97 1.12 1.87 0.31
CA LEU A 97 0.89 0.59 -0.37
C LEU A 97 2.13 0.22 -1.17
N TYR A 98 2.66 -0.96 -0.88
CA TYR A 98 3.77 -1.55 -1.60
C TYR A 98 3.33 -2.89 -2.16
N ILE A 99 3.60 -3.09 -3.44
CA ILE A 99 3.25 -4.31 -4.15
C ILE A 99 4.51 -4.88 -4.78
N GLU A 100 4.98 -5.98 -4.19
CA GLU A 100 6.01 -6.80 -4.78
C GLU A 100 5.38 -7.85 -5.69
N PHE A 101 5.95 -7.97 -6.88
CA PHE A 101 5.54 -8.98 -7.83
C PHE A 101 6.49 -10.18 -7.70
N SER A 102 6.02 -11.31 -7.19
CA SER A 102 6.54 -12.61 -7.63
C SER A 102 5.59 -13.31 -8.59
N ASN A 103 6.23 -14.21 -9.32
CA ASN A 103 5.92 -14.57 -10.68
C ASN A 103 5.74 -16.08 -10.70
N GLU A 104 4.58 -16.58 -10.30
CA GLU A 104 4.30 -18.01 -10.39
C GLU A 104 3.18 -18.29 -11.39
N ASN A 105 3.46 -17.98 -12.66
CA ASN A 105 3.48 -19.01 -13.72
C ASN A 105 3.72 -18.38 -15.11
N PRO A 106 4.88 -18.61 -15.74
CA PRO A 106 5.16 -18.15 -17.12
C PRO A 106 4.30 -18.86 -18.20
N GLY A 107 3.40 -19.76 -17.82
CA GLY A 107 2.56 -20.54 -18.73
C GLY A 107 1.22 -19.88 -19.14
N THR A 108 0.77 -18.83 -18.45
CA THR A 108 -0.47 -18.12 -18.80
C THR A 108 -0.14 -16.89 -19.66
N GLN A 109 -0.37 -17.01 -20.97
CA GLN A 109 0.04 -16.05 -22.02
C GLN A 109 -0.65 -14.67 -21.97
N GLU A 110 -1.51 -14.37 -21.00
CA GLU A 110 -2.31 -13.14 -21.03
C GLU A 110 -1.84 -12.09 -20.01
N ILE A 111 -0.64 -11.59 -20.27
CA ILE A 111 -0.01 -10.43 -19.60
C ILE A 111 -0.92 -9.19 -19.59
N ALA A 112 -1.76 -9.02 -20.62
CA ALA A 112 -2.66 -7.87 -20.78
C ALA A 112 -3.93 -7.95 -19.91
N LEU A 113 -4.31 -9.14 -19.42
CA LEU A 113 -5.53 -9.35 -18.62
C LEU A 113 -5.29 -9.34 -17.11
N GLN A 114 -4.03 -9.40 -16.68
CA GLN A 114 -3.70 -9.40 -15.25
C GLN A 114 -3.94 -8.03 -14.58
N ASN A 115 -3.94 -6.94 -15.35
CA ASN A 115 -4.15 -5.59 -14.80
C ASN A 115 -5.47 -4.94 -15.27
N THR A 116 -6.26 -5.62 -16.11
CA THR A 116 -7.58 -5.14 -16.50
C THR A 116 -8.49 -5.08 -15.27
N ASN A 117 -9.17 -3.95 -15.06
CA ASN A 117 -10.06 -3.66 -13.92
C ASN A 117 -9.38 -3.21 -12.61
N ILE A 118 -8.09 -2.91 -12.62
CA ILE A 118 -7.49 -2.15 -11.51
C ILE A 118 -8.00 -0.71 -11.59
N ASP A 119 -8.59 -0.23 -10.50
CA ASP A 119 -8.97 1.17 -10.36
C ASP A 119 -7.72 2.00 -9.98
N TRP A 120 -7.04 2.52 -11.00
CA TRP A 120 -5.87 3.38 -10.85
C TRP A 120 -6.14 4.66 -10.08
N ILE A 121 -7.40 5.14 -10.04
CA ILE A 121 -7.77 6.33 -9.30
C ILE A 121 -7.84 5.99 -7.81
N ASP A 122 -8.40 4.85 -7.42
CA ASP A 122 -8.38 4.38 -6.02
C ASP A 122 -6.94 4.29 -5.47
N LEU A 123 -6.00 3.75 -6.26
CA LEU A 123 -4.59 3.65 -5.86
C LEU A 123 -3.93 5.03 -5.65
N SER A 124 -4.42 6.09 -6.28
CA SER A 124 -3.83 7.42 -6.12
C SER A 124 -3.99 8.01 -4.71
N ARG A 125 -4.83 7.42 -3.85
CA ARG A 125 -5.06 7.91 -2.48
C ARG A 125 -3.92 7.60 -1.51
N PHE A 126 -3.04 6.66 -1.83
CA PHE A 126 -1.90 6.33 -0.96
C PHE A 126 -0.83 7.42 -1.06
N LYS A 127 -0.38 7.94 0.08
CA LYS A 127 0.70 8.93 0.16
C LYS A 127 2.02 8.40 -0.39
N ASN A 128 2.26 7.09 -0.26
CA ASN A 128 3.38 6.41 -0.91
C ASN A 128 2.85 5.15 -1.57
N LEU A 129 3.00 5.05 -2.88
CA LEU A 129 2.56 3.93 -3.69
C LEU A 129 3.75 3.38 -4.48
N GLU A 130 4.10 2.13 -4.26
CA GLU A 130 5.08 1.42 -5.09
C GLU A 130 4.45 0.17 -5.68
N LEU A 131 4.44 0.12 -7.01
CA LEU A 131 3.88 -0.98 -7.78
C LEU A 131 4.97 -1.63 -8.62
N ASN A 132 5.14 -2.94 -8.48
CA ASN A 132 5.85 -3.75 -9.46
C ASN A 132 4.82 -4.55 -10.26
N ILE A 133 4.72 -4.30 -11.56
CA ILE A 133 3.67 -4.87 -12.42
C ILE A 133 4.24 -5.36 -13.75
N THR A 134 3.49 -6.24 -14.42
CA THR A 134 3.94 -6.76 -15.73
C THR A 134 3.95 -5.67 -16.79
N GLY A 135 2.91 -4.84 -16.86
CA GLY A 135 2.79 -3.74 -17.82
C GLY A 135 1.68 -2.76 -17.48
N ILE A 136 1.79 -1.54 -18.01
CA ILE A 136 0.76 -0.48 -17.88
C ILE A 136 0.62 0.28 -19.19
N SER A 137 -0.62 0.57 -19.58
CA SER A 137 -0.90 1.37 -20.77
C SER A 137 -0.58 2.85 -20.51
N ALA A 138 -0.26 3.60 -21.58
CA ALA A 138 -0.06 5.06 -21.44
C ALA A 138 -1.30 5.77 -20.89
N LYS A 139 -2.51 5.30 -21.24
CA LYS A 139 -3.77 5.86 -20.74
C LYS A 139 -3.92 5.65 -19.23
N ASP A 140 -3.60 4.46 -18.74
CA ASP A 140 -3.74 4.13 -17.32
C ASP A 140 -2.64 4.76 -16.47
N ALA A 141 -1.40 4.82 -16.98
CA ALA A 141 -0.33 5.60 -16.36
C ALA A 141 -0.73 7.07 -16.21
N TRP A 142 -1.32 7.66 -17.26
CA TRP A 142 -1.82 9.04 -17.19
C TRP A 142 -2.98 9.19 -16.20
N LYS A 143 -3.94 8.25 -16.15
CA LYS A 143 -5.02 8.29 -15.14
C LYS A 143 -4.45 8.34 -13.73
N LEU A 144 -3.47 7.49 -13.42
CA LEU A 144 -2.82 7.48 -12.10
C LEU A 144 -2.10 8.80 -11.81
N ILE A 145 -1.25 9.26 -12.74
CA ILE A 145 -0.50 10.54 -12.58
C ILE A 145 -1.46 11.71 -12.39
N LYS A 146 -2.51 11.78 -13.21
CA LYS A 146 -3.52 12.85 -13.15
C LYS A 146 -4.27 12.83 -11.82
N ALA A 147 -4.65 11.65 -11.33
CA ALA A 147 -5.30 11.52 -10.03
C ALA A 147 -4.34 11.97 -8.89
N TYR A 148 -3.08 11.57 -8.94
CA TYR A 148 -2.07 11.98 -7.95
C TYR A 148 -1.76 13.48 -7.97
N LYS A 149 -1.78 14.09 -9.16
CA LYS A 149 -1.69 15.55 -9.35
C LYS A 149 -2.80 16.25 -8.56
N THR A 150 -4.04 15.74 -8.63
CA THR A 150 -5.22 16.32 -7.98
C THR A 150 -5.37 16.00 -6.49
N CYS A 151 -4.82 14.89 -6.01
CA CYS A 151 -4.88 14.55 -4.58
C CYS A 151 -4.02 15.50 -3.73
N GLU A 152 -4.51 15.86 -2.54
CA GLU A 152 -3.80 16.71 -1.57
C GLU A 152 -2.78 15.91 -0.75
N HIS A 153 -1.77 15.39 -1.45
CA HIS A 153 -0.65 14.69 -0.83
C HIS A 153 0.37 15.67 -0.24
N PRO A 154 0.93 15.38 0.95
CA PRO A 154 1.98 16.20 1.54
C PRO A 154 3.28 16.13 0.73
N ARG A 155 4.19 17.08 1.01
CA ARG A 155 5.58 17.01 0.53
C ARG A 155 6.22 15.68 0.91
N GLY A 156 6.96 15.09 -0.01
CA GLY A 156 7.63 13.80 0.15
C GLY A 156 6.80 12.59 -0.27
N SER A 157 5.50 12.75 -0.54
CA SER A 157 4.67 11.69 -1.11
C SER A 157 5.14 11.25 -2.49
N CYS A 158 5.06 9.95 -2.78
CA CYS A 158 5.52 9.39 -4.03
C CYS A 158 4.60 8.32 -4.65
N ILE A 159 4.60 8.27 -5.98
CA ILE A 159 4.16 7.13 -6.77
C ILE A 159 5.35 6.58 -7.54
N ILE A 160 5.52 5.27 -7.53
CA ILE A 160 6.55 4.56 -8.30
C ILE A 160 5.88 3.37 -8.95
N VAL A 161 5.89 3.31 -10.28
CA VAL A 161 5.33 2.19 -11.03
C VAL A 161 6.42 1.57 -11.89
N LYS A 162 6.92 0.43 -11.43
CA LYS A 162 7.90 -0.42 -12.12
C LYS A 162 7.16 -1.40 -13.00
N SER A 163 7.55 -1.46 -14.27
CA SER A 163 6.94 -2.27 -15.30
C SER A 163 7.98 -3.18 -15.95
N ARG A 164 7.65 -4.46 -16.12
CA ARG A 164 8.49 -5.38 -16.90
C ARG A 164 8.47 -5.04 -18.39
N SER A 165 7.31 -4.62 -18.89
CA SER A 165 7.15 -4.05 -20.23
C SER A 165 7.63 -2.60 -20.31
N ALA A 166 8.03 -2.17 -21.51
CA ALA A 166 8.46 -0.81 -21.73
C ALA A 166 7.32 0.20 -21.51
N ILE A 167 7.64 1.34 -20.88
CA ILE A 167 6.74 2.48 -20.77
C ILE A 167 6.81 3.28 -22.08
N HIS A 168 5.68 3.42 -22.77
CA HIS A 168 5.60 4.19 -24.01
C HIS A 168 5.58 5.71 -23.73
N SER A 169 6.74 6.27 -23.38
CA SER A 169 6.90 7.69 -22.98
C SER A 169 6.25 8.68 -23.94
N LYS A 170 6.48 8.56 -25.26
CA LYS A 170 5.87 9.44 -26.28
C LYS A 170 4.34 9.43 -26.24
N ARG A 171 3.73 8.25 -26.07
CA ARG A 171 2.27 8.12 -25.98
C ARG A 171 1.74 8.67 -24.66
N LEU A 172 2.49 8.50 -23.56
CA LEU A 172 2.13 9.04 -22.26
C LEU A 172 2.17 10.58 -22.25
N MET A 173 3.25 11.18 -22.76
CA MET A 173 3.40 12.63 -22.83
C MET A 173 2.31 13.29 -23.70
N ALA A 174 1.89 12.63 -24.77
CA ALA A 174 0.80 13.12 -25.62
C ALA A 174 -0.58 13.18 -24.92
N LEU A 175 -0.71 12.59 -23.73
CA LEU A 175 -1.95 12.62 -22.94
C LEU A 175 -1.96 13.70 -21.86
N PHE A 176 -0.83 14.40 -21.64
CA PHE A 176 -0.73 15.44 -20.64
C PHE A 176 -1.71 16.57 -20.92
N ASP A 177 -2.28 17.12 -19.85
CA ASP A 177 -3.21 18.25 -19.89
C ASP A 177 -2.52 19.61 -19.84
N VAL A 178 -1.19 19.62 -20.00
CA VAL A 178 -0.31 20.80 -20.00
C VAL A 178 0.66 20.69 -21.16
N GLU A 179 1.29 21.80 -21.51
CA GLU A 179 2.38 21.80 -22.49
C GLU A 179 3.53 20.91 -21.99
N VAL A 180 4.01 20.03 -22.87
CA VAL A 180 5.12 19.12 -22.58
C VAL A 180 6.41 19.93 -22.53
N ASN A 181 7.03 20.00 -21.36
CA ASN A 181 8.28 20.72 -21.13
C ASN A 181 9.25 19.82 -20.35
N ASN A 182 10.35 19.42 -20.98
CA ASN A 182 11.33 18.55 -20.33
C ASN A 182 12.22 19.35 -19.38
N GLN A 183 12.12 19.05 -18.09
CA GLN A 183 12.81 19.76 -17.01
C GLN A 183 13.70 18.78 -16.23
N PRO A 184 14.84 18.36 -16.81
CA PRO A 184 15.68 17.32 -16.23
C PRO A 184 16.28 17.75 -14.89
N ILE A 185 16.43 16.80 -13.98
CA ILE A 185 17.10 17.01 -12.68
C ILE A 185 18.54 16.51 -12.77
N SER A 186 19.48 17.34 -12.34
CA SER A 186 20.91 17.02 -12.37
C SER A 186 21.19 15.69 -11.66
N ASN A 187 21.95 14.81 -12.33
CA ASN A 187 22.36 13.48 -11.86
C ASN A 187 21.22 12.44 -11.72
N ILE A 188 20.04 12.70 -12.28
CA ILE A 188 18.94 11.73 -12.30
C ILE A 188 18.62 11.38 -13.76
N PRO A 189 18.93 10.15 -14.22
CA PRO A 189 18.75 9.76 -15.61
C PRO A 189 17.28 9.41 -15.90
N ALA A 190 16.52 10.38 -16.40
CA ALA A 190 15.15 10.19 -16.90
C ALA A 190 15.07 10.43 -18.43
N VAL A 191 14.14 9.73 -19.09
CA VAL A 191 13.81 9.98 -20.51
C VAL A 191 13.10 11.32 -20.66
N HIS A 192 12.24 11.65 -19.68
CA HIS A 192 11.52 12.91 -19.61
C HIS A 192 11.21 13.23 -18.16
N THR A 193 11.32 14.50 -17.79
CA THR A 193 10.87 15.01 -16.49
C THR A 193 9.87 16.13 -16.73
N GLN A 194 8.69 16.01 -16.15
CA GLN A 194 7.61 16.98 -16.24
C GLN A 194 7.22 17.43 -14.84
N GLN A 195 7.02 18.73 -14.65
CA GLN A 195 6.46 19.28 -13.43
C GLN A 195 4.99 19.64 -13.63
N PHE A 196 4.16 19.33 -12.62
CA PHE A 196 2.74 19.67 -12.59
C PHE A 196 2.43 20.43 -11.30
N SER A 197 1.89 21.64 -11.42
CA SER A 197 1.43 22.40 -10.27
C SER A 197 0.34 21.65 -9.50
N LYS A 198 0.38 21.76 -8.17
CA LYS A 198 -0.67 21.27 -7.27
C LYS A 198 -1.58 22.41 -6.80
N SER A 199 -2.63 22.06 -6.07
CA SER A 199 -3.54 23.03 -5.44
C SER A 199 -2.81 23.94 -4.44
N ASP A 200 -1.92 23.37 -3.62
CA ASP A 200 -0.97 24.14 -2.82
C ASP A 200 0.17 24.63 -3.73
N GLN A 201 0.25 25.94 -3.95
CA GLN A 201 1.23 26.58 -4.83
C GLN A 201 2.68 26.41 -4.35
N ARG A 202 2.89 26.00 -3.09
CA ARG A 202 4.23 25.68 -2.55
C ARG A 202 4.70 24.30 -2.98
N LEU A 203 3.81 23.49 -3.56
CA LEU A 203 4.08 22.11 -3.94
C LEU A 203 3.94 21.89 -5.46
N VAL A 204 4.77 20.99 -5.96
CA VAL A 204 4.78 20.56 -7.35
C VAL A 204 4.88 19.04 -7.40
N LEU A 205 4.14 18.40 -8.31
CA LEU A 205 4.32 16.99 -8.62
C LEU A 205 5.37 16.89 -9.74
N VAL A 206 6.52 16.33 -9.42
CA VAL A 206 7.61 16.07 -10.36
C VAL A 206 7.46 14.64 -10.87
N VAL A 207 7.14 14.48 -12.15
CA VAL A 207 7.00 13.18 -12.80
C VAL A 207 8.21 12.89 -13.67
N MET A 208 8.88 11.77 -13.40
CA MET A 208 10.00 11.28 -14.18
C MET A 208 9.61 9.99 -14.89
N ILE A 209 9.85 9.95 -16.19
CA ILE A 209 9.56 8.79 -17.04
C ILE A 209 10.88 8.14 -17.43
N HIS A 210 10.97 6.84 -17.19
CA HIS A 210 12.11 6.00 -17.55
C HIS A 210 11.63 4.90 -18.51
N PRO A 211 12.55 4.13 -19.14
CA PRO A 211 12.15 3.11 -20.10
C PRO A 211 11.27 1.99 -19.52
N LYS A 212 11.44 1.66 -18.24
CA LYS A 212 10.75 0.55 -17.55
C LYS A 212 10.00 0.97 -16.28
N HIS A 213 9.97 2.25 -15.95
CA HIS A 213 9.21 2.75 -14.82
C HIS A 213 8.87 4.21 -15.02
N PHE A 214 7.92 4.71 -14.23
CA PHE A 214 7.78 6.13 -14.00
C PHE A 214 7.59 6.36 -12.51
N GLU A 215 7.95 7.55 -12.08
CA GLU A 215 7.78 7.98 -10.70
C GLU A 215 7.24 9.41 -10.66
N GLY A 216 6.50 9.72 -9.61
CA GLY A 216 5.92 11.03 -9.36
C GLY A 216 6.16 11.39 -7.90
N ILE A 217 6.84 12.50 -7.64
CA ILE A 217 7.22 12.92 -6.28
C ILE A 217 6.66 14.31 -6.01
N VAL A 218 5.96 14.47 -4.88
CA VAL A 218 5.48 15.77 -4.42
C VAL A 218 6.61 16.51 -3.74
N CYS A 219 7.12 17.55 -4.39
CA CYS A 219 8.25 18.35 -3.93
C CYS A 219 7.80 19.75 -3.50
N GLY A 220 8.59 20.40 -2.65
CA GLY A 220 8.56 21.84 -2.53
C GLY A 220 9.13 22.49 -3.79
N VAL A 221 8.52 23.59 -4.25
CA VAL A 221 8.95 24.31 -5.47
C VAL A 221 10.43 24.71 -5.40
N ASP A 222 10.91 25.11 -4.22
CA ASP A 222 12.30 25.56 -4.01
C ASP A 222 13.28 24.43 -3.63
N THR A 223 12.79 23.19 -3.47
CA THR A 223 13.57 22.05 -2.93
C THR A 223 13.42 20.78 -3.77
N ILE A 224 13.11 20.93 -5.06
CA ILE A 224 12.84 19.81 -5.98
C ILE A 224 13.98 18.79 -5.96
N LYS A 225 15.23 19.25 -6.03
CA LYS A 225 16.38 18.36 -6.13
C LYS A 225 16.55 17.53 -4.85
N GLU A 226 16.46 18.17 -3.69
CA GLU A 226 16.60 17.55 -2.37
C GLU A 226 15.47 16.56 -2.09
N ASP A 227 14.25 16.93 -2.45
CA ASP A 227 13.06 16.10 -2.26
C ASP A 227 13.12 14.86 -3.14
N VAL A 228 13.48 15.03 -4.41
CA VAL A 228 13.63 13.90 -5.32
C VAL A 228 14.75 12.96 -4.84
N GLN A 229 15.91 13.49 -4.42
CA GLN A 229 17.00 12.66 -3.89
C GLN A 229 16.63 11.92 -2.60
N SER A 230 15.79 12.52 -1.76
CA SER A 230 15.30 11.89 -0.53
C SER A 230 14.27 10.79 -0.80
N ALA A 231 13.44 10.96 -1.83
CA ALA A 231 12.44 9.98 -2.24
C ALA A 231 13.00 8.85 -3.12
N THR A 232 14.05 9.12 -3.91
CA THR A 232 14.80 8.12 -4.71
C THR A 232 15.70 7.28 -3.80
N GLY A 233 15.05 6.49 -2.97
CA GLY A 233 15.66 5.62 -1.96
C GLY A 233 14.61 4.76 -1.26
N GLY A 234 13.49 4.50 -1.97
CA GLY A 234 12.29 3.80 -1.49
C GLY A 234 12.57 2.54 -0.69
N VAL A 235 11.51 1.97 -0.10
CA VAL A 235 11.60 0.87 0.87
C VAL A 235 12.43 -0.32 0.36
N PHE A 236 12.54 -0.52 -0.97
CA PHE A 236 13.34 -1.56 -1.65
C PHE A 236 14.65 -1.09 -2.29
N SER A 237 15.00 0.19 -2.22
CA SER A 237 16.30 0.70 -2.71
C SER A 237 17.46 0.37 -1.79
N LYS A 238 17.17 -0.02 -0.53
CA LYS A 238 18.16 -0.68 0.32
C LYS A 238 18.36 -2.09 -0.23
N LYS A 239 19.40 -2.23 -1.05
CA LYS A 239 19.93 -3.52 -1.49
C LYS A 239 19.84 -4.52 -0.35
N SER A 240 19.05 -5.57 -0.54
CA SER A 240 19.29 -6.85 0.11
C SER A 240 20.71 -7.25 -0.29
N ASN A 241 21.67 -7.02 0.61
CA ASN A 241 22.98 -7.67 0.51
C ASN A 241 22.82 -9.14 0.86
#